data_AF-A0A2V5U302-F1
#
_entry.id   AF-A0A2V5U302-F1
#
_cell.length_a   1.000
_cell.length_b   1.000
_cell.length_c   1.000
_cell.angle_alpha   90.00
_cell.angle_beta   90.00
_cell.angle_gamma   90.00
#
_symmetry.space_group_name_H-M   'P 1'
#
loop_
_entity.id
_entity.type
_entity.pdbx_description
1 polymer ?
#
loop_
_entity_poly.entity_id
_entity_poly.type
_entity_poly.pdbx_seq_one_letter_code
_entity_poly.pdbx_strand_id
1 'polypeptide(L)' 'MNSSDQSPYRFDISAEPQDAEWDEFLEATPDSNHLQSSLWSQLKSRGGWQALRLIARSDKTIVGGLEPSA' A
#
# COMPACT_ATOMS: atom_id res chain seq x y z
N MET A 1 18.91 29.88 -10.21
CA MET A 1 18.35 28.65 -10.83
C MET A 1 19.29 27.50 -10.53
N ASN A 2 18.85 26.52 -9.73
CA ASN A 2 19.26 25.12 -9.88
C ASN A 2 18.22 24.23 -9.16
N SER A 3 17.64 23.35 -9.96
CA SER A 3 16.60 22.39 -9.63
C SER A 3 17.06 21.31 -8.66
N SER A 4 16.17 20.90 -7.75
CA SER A 4 16.02 19.54 -7.23
C SER A 4 14.67 19.45 -6.53
N ASP A 5 13.60 19.45 -7.31
CA ASP A 5 12.24 19.15 -6.85
C ASP A 5 12.12 17.63 -6.64
N GLN A 6 12.98 17.09 -5.77
CA GLN A 6 12.93 15.70 -5.34
C GLN A 6 11.84 15.65 -4.28
N SER A 7 10.65 15.20 -4.67
CA SER A 7 9.59 14.90 -3.71
C SER A 7 10.17 13.97 -2.64
N PRO A 8 10.00 14.26 -1.33
CA PRO A 8 10.51 13.40 -0.26
C PRO A 8 9.83 12.03 -0.24
N TYR A 9 8.81 11.84 -1.08
CA TYR A 9 8.03 10.64 -1.21
C TYR A 9 8.46 9.79 -2.40
N ARG A 10 8.74 8.53 -2.12
CA ARG A 10 8.90 7.47 -3.09
C ARG A 10 7.60 6.66 -3.16
N PHE A 11 7.21 6.24 -4.36
CA PHE A 11 6.07 5.35 -4.54
C PHE A 11 6.54 3.97 -4.99
N ASP A 12 6.10 2.93 -4.28
CA ASP A 12 6.31 1.54 -4.69
C ASP A 12 4.96 0.93 -5.10
N ILE A 13 5.00 0.07 -6.11
CA ILE A 13 3.84 -0.70 -6.56
C ILE A 13 4.12 -2.16 -6.24
N SER A 14 3.19 -2.80 -5.54
CA SER A 14 3.25 -4.23 -5.23
C SER A 14 2.01 -4.93 -5.77
N ALA A 15 2.20 -6.08 -6.40
CA ALA A 15 1.13 -7.01 -6.77
C ALA A 15 1.16 -8.28 -5.90
N GLU A 16 1.96 -8.27 -4.84
CA GLU A 16 2.11 -9.41 -3.96
C GLU A 16 0.81 -9.63 -3.16
N PRO A 17 0.33 -10.88 -3.07
CA PRO A 17 -0.92 -11.21 -2.37
C PRO A 17 -0.82 -11.01 -0.85
N GLN A 18 0.39 -10.88 -0.31
CA GLN A 18 0.63 -10.65 1.11
C GLN A 18 1.75 -9.63 1.31
N ASP A 19 1.59 -8.77 2.31
CA ASP A 19 2.55 -7.71 2.63
C ASP A 19 2.45 -7.36 4.11
N ALA A 20 3.34 -7.92 4.92
CA ALA A 20 3.31 -7.78 6.38
C ALA A 20 3.59 -6.34 6.81
N GLU A 21 4.48 -5.62 6.12
CA GLU A 21 4.82 -4.24 6.44
C GLU A 21 3.62 -3.31 6.18
N TRP A 22 2.86 -3.58 5.11
CA TRP A 22 1.61 -2.89 4.83
C TRP A 22 0.52 -3.19 5.87
N ASP A 23 0.36 -4.46 6.26
CA ASP A 23 -0.64 -4.84 7.26
C ASP A 23 -0.31 -4.22 8.63
N GLU A 24 0.96 -4.19 9.04
CA GLU A 24 1.42 -3.49 10.25
C GLU A 24 1.14 -1.97 10.18
N PHE A 25 1.36 -1.35 9.02
CA PHE A 25 1.03 0.06 8.81
C PHE A 25 -0.48 0.32 8.94
N LEU A 26 -1.32 -0.54 8.37
CA LEU A 26 -2.78 -0.41 8.48
C LEU A 26 -3.25 -0.60 9.93
N GLU A 27 -2.72 -1.57 10.66
CA GLU A 27 -3.04 -1.77 12.08
C GLU A 27 -2.68 -0.55 12.94
N ALA A 28 -1.57 0.12 12.62
CA ALA A 28 -1.12 1.32 13.31
C ALA A 28 -1.85 2.61 12.86
N THR A 29 -2.57 2.59 11.74
CA THR A 29 -3.24 3.78 11.18
C THR A 29 -4.65 3.93 11.75
N PRO A 30 -4.96 5.03 12.46
CA PRO A 30 -6.32 5.32 12.91
C PRO A 30 -7.29 5.38 11.72
N ASP A 31 -8.50 4.85 11.90
CA ASP A 31 -9.55 4.80 10.86
C ASP A 31 -9.18 4.00 9.59
N SER A 32 -8.14 3.14 9.66
CA SER A 32 -7.87 2.18 8.62
C SER A 32 -9.03 1.19 8.47
N ASN A 33 -9.22 0.68 7.25
CA ASN A 33 -10.30 -0.25 6.95
C ASN A 33 -9.71 -1.63 6.60
N HIS A 34 -10.24 -2.68 7.20
CA HIS A 34 -9.89 -4.07 6.88
C HIS A 34 -10.03 -4.41 5.39
N LEU A 35 -10.86 -3.68 4.65
CA LEU A 35 -10.98 -3.78 3.19
C LEU A 35 -9.71 -3.35 2.41
N GLN A 36 -8.71 -2.80 3.10
CA GLN A 36 -7.39 -2.48 2.53
C GLN A 36 -6.30 -3.47 2.96
N SER A 37 -6.63 -4.47 3.78
CA SER A 37 -5.66 -5.48 4.24
C SER A 37 -5.29 -6.46 3.13
N SER A 38 -4.07 -7.01 3.21
CA SER A 38 -3.64 -8.04 2.28
C SER A 38 -4.52 -9.29 2.32
N LEU A 39 -5.11 -9.60 3.48
CA LEU A 39 -6.06 -10.70 3.66
C LEU A 39 -7.35 -10.50 2.83
N TRP A 40 -7.84 -9.26 2.72
CA TRP A 40 -8.99 -8.96 1.87
C TRP A 40 -8.68 -9.14 0.38
N SER A 41 -7.47 -8.77 -0.05
CA SER A 41 -6.97 -9.09 -1.39
C SER A 41 -6.89 -10.60 -1.66
N GLN A 42 -6.43 -11.39 -0.69
CA GLN A 42 -6.41 -12.87 -0.80
C GLN A 42 -7.82 -13.47 -0.91
N LEU A 43 -8.81 -12.88 -0.25
CA LEU A 43 -10.19 -13.36 -0.38
C LEU A 43 -10.73 -13.09 -1.79
N LYS A 44 -10.53 -11.89 -2.33
CA LYS A 44 -11.03 -11.53 -3.68
C LYS A 44 -10.26 -12.21 -4.81
N SER A 45 -9.00 -12.60 -4.60
CA SER A 45 -8.25 -13.34 -5.62
C SER A 45 -8.90 -14.68 -5.96
N ARG A 46 -9.64 -15.29 -5.02
CA ARG A 46 -10.49 -16.46 -5.28
C ARG A 46 -11.60 -16.20 -6.29
N GLY A 47 -12.01 -14.94 -6.45
CA GLY A 47 -12.98 -14.47 -7.43
C GLY A 47 -12.36 -13.97 -8.74
N GLY A 48 -11.04 -14.13 -8.94
CA GLY A 48 -10.32 -13.69 -10.15
C GLY A 48 -9.75 -12.28 -10.11
N TRP A 49 -9.82 -11.61 -8.96
CA TRP A 49 -9.31 -10.24 -8.78
C TRP A 49 -7.80 -10.26 -8.50
N GLN A 50 -7.06 -9.24 -8.96
CA GLN A 50 -5.62 -9.14 -8.72
C GLN A 50 -5.33 -8.14 -7.60
N ALA A 51 -4.44 -8.51 -6.69
CA ALA A 51 -3.93 -7.58 -5.71
C ALA A 51 -3.05 -6.54 -6.42
N LEU A 52 -3.34 -5.27 -6.19
CA LEU A 52 -2.47 -4.17 -6.57
C LEU A 52 -2.44 -3.21 -5.40
N ARG A 53 -1.25 -2.75 -5.05
CA ARG A 53 -1.04 -1.83 -3.93
C ARG A 53 -0.08 -0.73 -4.35
N LEU A 54 -0.47 0.50 -4.07
CA LEU A 54 0.38 1.68 -4.22
C LEU A 54 0.78 2.16 -2.83
N ILE A 55 2.08 2.16 -2.55
CA ILE A 55 2.63 2.51 -1.25
C ILE A 55 3.45 3.79 -1.41
N ALA A 56 3.11 4.82 -0.64
CA ALA A 56 3.92 6.03 -0.50
C ALA A 56 4.86 5.88 0.69
N ARG A 57 6.14 6.13 0.48
CA ARG A 57 7.19 6.06 1.50
C ARG A 57 7.93 7.38 1.61
N SER A 58 8.19 7.82 2.84
CA SER A 58 9.20 8.84 3.12
C SER A 58 10.41 8.12 3.69
N ASP A 59 11.57 8.26 3.04
CA ASP A 59 12.77 7.46 3.33
C ASP A 59 12.53 5.94 3.29
N LYS A 60 12.30 5.32 4.45
CA LYS A 60 12.03 3.88 4.62
C LYS A 60 10.69 3.60 5.26
N THR A 61 9.92 4.63 5.61
CA THR A 61 8.68 4.50 6.37
C THR A 61 7.49 4.67 5.45
N ILE A 62 6.51 3.77 5.54
CA ILE A 62 5.23 3.93 4.86
C ILE A 62 4.51 5.13 5.47
N VAL A 63 4.13 6.09 4.64
CA VAL A 63 3.38 7.30 5.05
C VAL A 63 1.95 7.31 4.53
N GLY A 64 1.60 6.33 3.71
CA GLY A 64 0.27 6.17 3.15
C GLY A 64 0.26 5.22 1.97
N GLY A 65 -0.93 4.96 1.44
CA GLY A 65 -1.09 4.15 0.26
C GLY A 65 -2.56 3.86 -0.02
N LEU A 66 -2.80 3.12 -1.08
CA LEU A 66 -4.11 2.56 -1.34
C LEU A 66 -3.97 1.18 -1.97
N GLU A 67 -4.89 0.31 -1.61
CA GLU A 67 -5.09 -0.97 -2.25
C GLU A 67 -6.39 -0.89 -3.07
N PRO A 68 -6.31 -0.62 -4.38
CA PRO A 68 -7.48 -0.67 -5.24
C PRO A 68 -8.06 -2.09 -5.23
N SER A 69 -9.33 -2.17 -4.83
CA SER A 69 -10.13 -3.37 -4.91
C SER A 69 -10.93 -3.32 -6.23
N ALA A 70 -10.28 -3.64 -7.35
CA ALA A 70 -10.83 -3.51 -8.71
C ALA A 70 -10.89 -4.83 -9.47
#